data_AF-W1PWY9-F1
#
_entry.id   AF-W1PWY9-F1
#
_cell.length_a   1.000
_cell.length_b   1.000
_cell.length_c   1.000
_cell.angle_alpha   90.00
_cell.angle_beta   90.00
_cell.angle_gamma   90.00
#
_symmetry.space_group_name_H-M   'P 1'
#
loop_
_entity.id
_entity.type
_entity.pdbx_description
1 polymer ?
#
loop_
_entity_poly.entity_id
_entity_poly.type
_entity_poly.pdbx_seq_one_letter_code
_entity_poly.pdbx_strand_id
1 'polypeptide(L)'
;MANIGLKTPPSSIGTTLEECLDIDNFIGEFPLIIRSAFTLGGIGGGIAYNREEFEAICKSGLAASLTSQVLVEKSLLGCKEYELEVMRDLADNVVIICSIENIDPMGVHTGDSITVAPAQNFD
;
A
#
# COMPACT_ATOMS: atom_id res chain seq x y z
N MET A 1 -6.31 -9.63 -6.47
CA MET A 1 -7.57 -8.95 -6.14
C MET A 1 -8.56 -8.94 -7.29
N ALA A 2 -8.18 -8.52 -8.50
CA ALA A 2 -9.08 -8.54 -9.67
C ALA A 2 -9.79 -9.89 -9.93
N ASN A 3 -9.06 -11.02 -9.90
CA ASN A 3 -9.64 -12.35 -10.14
C ASN A 3 -10.74 -12.76 -9.14
N ILE A 4 -10.79 -12.13 -7.96
CA ILE A 4 -11.79 -12.39 -6.91
C ILE A 4 -12.76 -11.21 -6.73
N GLY A 5 -12.74 -10.22 -7.62
CA GLY A 5 -13.68 -9.10 -7.62
C GLY A 5 -13.47 -8.04 -6.53
N LEU A 6 -12.33 -8.06 -5.83
CA LEU A 6 -12.01 -7.04 -4.83
C LEU A 6 -11.37 -5.80 -5.48
N LYS A 7 -11.84 -4.63 -5.06
CA LYS A 7 -11.34 -3.34 -5.53
C LYS A 7 -9.96 -3.05 -4.96
N THR A 8 -9.14 -2.39 -5.76
CA THR A 8 -7.86 -1.79 -5.35
C THR A 8 -7.82 -0.35 -5.87
N PRO A 9 -6.98 0.52 -5.27
CA PRO A 9 -6.70 1.82 -5.90
C PRO A 9 -6.19 1.61 -7.34
N PRO A 10 -6.38 2.59 -8.22
CA PRO A 10 -5.64 2.65 -9.49
C PRO A 10 -4.15 2.50 -9.20
N SER A 11 -3.54 1.46 -9.75
CA SER A 11 -2.17 1.09 -9.43
C SER A 11 -1.54 0.29 -10.56
N SER A 12 -0.22 0.40 -10.72
CA SER A 12 0.54 -0.44 -11.65
C SER A 12 1.95 -0.68 -11.14
N ILE A 13 2.59 -1.71 -11.70
CA ILE A 13 3.93 -2.15 -11.34
C ILE A 13 4.93 -1.51 -12.31
N GLY A 14 5.99 -0.92 -11.75
CA GLY A 14 7.15 -0.46 -12.51
C GLY A 14 8.42 -1.21 -12.08
N THR A 15 9.27 -1.54 -13.05
CA THR A 15 10.59 -2.16 -12.85
C THR A 15 11.74 -1.25 -13.28
N THR A 16 11.41 -0.19 -14.00
CA THR A 16 12.35 0.90 -14.35
C THR A 16 11.75 2.23 -13.95
N LEU A 17 12.60 3.27 -13.88
CA LEU A 17 12.12 4.63 -13.61
C LEU A 17 11.20 5.14 -14.72
N GLU A 18 11.48 4.80 -15.98
CA GLU A 18 10.68 5.19 -17.14
C GLU A 18 9.26 4.61 -17.03
N GLU A 19 9.15 3.31 -16.73
CA GLU A 19 7.85 2.67 -16.48
C GLU A 19 7.11 3.32 -15.30
N CYS A 20 7.82 3.71 -14.23
CA CYS A 20 7.20 4.43 -13.12
C CYS A 20 6.63 5.78 -13.57
N LEU A 21 7.34 6.53 -14.41
CA LEU A 21 6.89 7.82 -14.94
C LEU A 21 5.67 7.69 -15.84
N ASP A 22 5.57 6.60 -16.61
CA ASP A 22 4.38 6.28 -17.41
C ASP A 22 3.17 5.99 -16.51
N ILE A 23 3.38 5.32 -15.37
CA ILE A 23 2.31 5.03 -14.40
C ILE A 23 1.82 6.31 -13.72
N ASP A 24 2.73 7.22 -13.35
CA ASP A 24 2.37 8.55 -12.86
C ASP A 24 1.51 9.29 -13.89
N ASN A 25 1.91 9.32 -15.16
CA ASN A 25 1.13 9.94 -16.23
C ASN A 25 -0.25 9.28 -16.42
N PHE A 26 -0.34 7.96 -16.25
CA PHE A 26 -1.59 7.22 -16.33
C PHE A 26 -2.55 7.53 -15.17
N ILE A 27 -2.03 7.63 -13.93
CA ILE A 27 -2.85 7.98 -12.76
C ILE A 27 -3.21 9.47 -12.77
N GLY A 28 -2.27 10.33 -13.16
CA GLY A 28 -2.49 11.73 -13.50
C GLY A 28 -2.70 12.68 -12.32
N GLU A 29 -2.58 12.21 -11.08
CA GLU A 29 -2.78 13.03 -9.88
C GLU A 29 -1.88 12.59 -8.72
N PHE A 30 -1.43 13.58 -7.95
CA PHE A 30 -0.71 13.41 -6.68
C PHE A 30 -1.66 13.64 -5.49
N PRO A 31 -1.40 13.05 -4.31
CA PRO A 31 -0.23 12.24 -4.00
C PRO A 31 -0.30 10.80 -4.52
N LEU A 32 0.88 10.23 -4.79
CA LEU A 32 1.07 8.83 -5.16
C LEU A 32 1.75 8.07 -4.03
N ILE A 33 1.36 6.82 -3.82
CA ILE A 33 2.01 5.91 -2.88
C ILE A 33 2.91 4.97 -3.68
N ILE A 34 4.16 4.84 -3.24
CA ILE A 34 5.15 3.94 -3.83
C ILE A 34 5.47 2.86 -2.80
N ARG A 35 5.32 1.59 -3.19
CA ARG A 35 5.61 0.42 -2.35
C ARG A 35 6.62 -0.50 -3.03
N SER A 36 7.80 -0.65 -2.44
CA SER A 36 8.82 -1.57 -2.93
C SER A 36 8.38 -3.02 -2.75
N ALA A 37 8.62 -3.86 -3.76
CA ALA A 37 8.33 -5.29 -3.64
C ALA A 37 9.34 -5.97 -2.72
N PHE A 38 8.85 -6.91 -1.90
CA PHE A 38 9.64 -7.72 -0.95
C PHE A 38 10.37 -6.91 0.13
N THR A 39 9.81 -5.78 0.55
CA THR A 39 10.24 -5.04 1.74
C THR A 39 9.13 -5.02 2.80
N LEU A 40 9.51 -4.75 4.05
CA LEU A 40 8.58 -4.62 5.19
C LEU A 40 8.80 -3.26 5.86
N GLY A 41 7.80 -2.77 6.62
CA GLY A 41 7.91 -1.52 7.38
C GLY A 41 8.09 -0.27 6.52
N GLY A 42 7.62 -0.28 5.26
CA GLY A 42 7.72 0.86 4.35
C GLY A 42 9.10 1.11 3.73
N ILE A 43 10.07 0.20 3.91
CA ILE A 43 11.44 0.40 3.39
C ILE A 43 11.45 0.60 1.86
N GLY A 44 12.04 1.70 1.42
CA GLY A 44 12.14 2.13 0.01
C GLY A 44 10.83 2.65 -0.58
N GLY A 45 9.74 2.63 0.18
CA GLY A 45 8.45 3.22 -0.21
C GLY A 45 8.28 4.64 0.31
N GLY A 46 7.13 5.22 0.03
CA GLY A 46 6.79 6.55 0.52
C GLY A 46 5.58 7.17 -0.17
N ILE A 47 5.28 8.40 0.22
CA ILE A 47 4.25 9.24 -0.37
C ILE A 47 4.95 10.33 -1.17
N ALA A 48 4.68 10.41 -2.47
CA ALA A 48 5.14 11.50 -3.31
C ALA A 48 4.02 12.53 -3.49
N TYR A 49 4.30 13.80 -3.21
CA TYR A 49 3.37 14.92 -3.43
C TYR A 49 3.61 15.64 -4.75
N ASN A 50 4.72 15.34 -5.41
CA ASN A 50 5.12 15.92 -6.70
C ASN A 50 6.05 14.96 -7.47
N ARG A 51 6.34 15.32 -8.73
CA ARG A 51 7.16 14.52 -9.65
C ARG A 51 8.60 14.32 -9.14
N GLU A 52 9.19 15.33 -8.51
CA GLU A 52 10.57 15.24 -8.02
C GLU A 52 10.70 14.23 -6.88
N GLU A 53 9.79 14.30 -5.91
CA GLU A 53 9.67 13.30 -4.84
C GLU A 53 9.38 11.91 -5.39
N PHE A 54 8.49 11.82 -6.38
CA PHE A 54 8.13 10.55 -7.02
C PHE A 54 9.35 9.86 -7.62
N GLU A 55 10.15 10.56 -8.42
CA GLU A 55 11.36 10.00 -9.01
C GLU A 55 12.37 9.55 -7.95
N ALA A 56 12.55 10.34 -6.91
CA ALA A 56 13.47 10.03 -5.82
C ALA A 56 13.03 8.75 -5.06
N ILE A 57 11.74 8.65 -4.73
CA ILE A 57 11.18 7.49 -4.02
C ILE A 57 11.20 6.26 -4.92
N CYS A 58 10.84 6.35 -6.20
CA CYS A 58 10.93 5.22 -7.14
C CYS A 58 12.35 4.69 -7.28
N LYS A 59 13.36 5.57 -7.42
CA LYS A 59 14.78 5.16 -7.46
C LYS A 59 15.18 4.41 -6.18
N SER A 60 14.78 4.94 -5.02
CA SER A 60 15.02 4.30 -3.72
C SER A 60 14.34 2.93 -3.63
N GLY A 61 13.07 2.84 -4.01
CA GLY A 61 12.29 1.61 -3.94
C GLY A 61 12.77 0.51 -4.89
N LEU A 62 13.15 0.88 -6.11
CA LEU A 62 13.74 -0.06 -7.08
C LEU A 62 15.08 -0.61 -6.57
N ALA A 63 15.89 0.21 -5.88
CA ALA A 63 17.14 -0.22 -5.28
C ALA A 63 16.95 -1.08 -4.01
N ALA A 64 15.90 -0.79 -3.22
CA ALA A 64 15.58 -1.54 -2.00
C ALA A 64 14.89 -2.88 -2.27
N SER A 65 14.17 -3.00 -3.39
CA SER A 65 13.44 -4.21 -3.75
C SER A 65 14.37 -5.36 -4.14
N LEU A 66 14.10 -6.56 -3.60
CA LEU A 66 14.82 -7.79 -3.98
C LEU A 66 14.60 -8.21 -5.44
N THR A 67 13.58 -7.65 -6.09
CA THR A 67 13.22 -7.95 -7.49
C THR A 67 13.23 -6.70 -8.37
N SER A 68 13.81 -5.59 -7.89
CA SER A 68 13.85 -4.31 -8.60
C SER A 68 12.47 -3.87 -9.09
N GLN A 69 11.47 -3.96 -8.21
CA GLN A 69 10.08 -3.69 -8.55
C GLN A 69 9.44 -2.77 -7.50
N VAL A 70 8.66 -1.80 -7.98
CA VAL A 70 7.80 -0.97 -7.14
C VAL A 70 6.36 -1.03 -7.65
N LEU A 71 5.41 -0.96 -6.72
CA LEU A 71 4.00 -0.72 -6.99
C LEU A 71 3.73 0.77 -6.78
N VAL A 72 3.23 1.44 -7.81
CA VAL A 72 2.78 2.83 -7.75
C VAL A 72 1.26 2.84 -7.74
N GLU A 73 0.66 3.56 -6.81
CA GLU A 73 -0.79 3.63 -6.68
C GLU A 73 -1.30 5.02 -6.30
N LYS A 74 -2.55 5.29 -6.68
CA LYS A 74 -3.26 6.48 -6.23
C LYS A 74 -3.42 6.45 -4.71
N SER A 75 -3.11 7.57 -4.07
CA SER A 75 -3.27 7.70 -2.63
C SER A 75 -4.74 7.65 -2.19
N LEU A 76 -4.96 6.96 -1.07
CA LEU A 76 -6.21 6.94 -0.31
C LEU A 76 -6.07 7.71 1.01
N LEU A 77 -5.23 8.75 1.03
CA LEU A 77 -4.92 9.51 2.24
C LEU A 77 -6.21 10.00 2.92
N GLY A 78 -6.30 9.77 4.24
CA GLY A 78 -7.48 10.14 5.02
C GLY A 78 -8.59 9.09 5.06
N CYS A 79 -8.51 8.00 4.29
CA CYS A 79 -9.41 6.87 4.45
C CYS A 79 -9.16 6.15 5.78
N LYS A 80 -10.20 5.55 6.35
CA LYS A 80 -10.03 4.61 7.47
C LYS A 80 -9.18 3.41 7.02
N GLU A 81 -8.36 2.91 7.93
CA GLU A 81 -7.51 1.74 7.71
C GLU A 81 -7.90 0.63 8.68
N TYR A 82 -7.97 -0.61 8.18
CA TYR A 82 -8.37 -1.77 8.94
C TYR A 82 -7.43 -2.93 8.67
N GLU A 83 -7.21 -3.74 9.69
CA GLU A 83 -6.49 -5.00 9.59
C GLU A 83 -7.34 -6.15 10.12
N LEU A 84 -7.18 -7.32 9.50
CA LEU A 84 -7.83 -8.56 9.92
C LEU A 84 -6.77 -9.62 10.10
N GLU A 85 -6.68 -10.16 11.30
CA GLU A 85 -5.86 -11.33 11.60
C GLU A 85 -6.66 -12.59 11.23
N VAL A 86 -6.19 -13.32 10.22
CA VAL A 86 -6.90 -14.47 9.64
C VAL A 86 -6.08 -15.73 9.81
N MET A 87 -6.73 -16.82 10.24
CA MET A 87 -6.15 -18.16 10.25
C MET A 87 -6.96 -19.09 9.35
N ARG A 88 -6.28 -19.89 8.54
CA ARG A 88 -6.88 -20.91 7.67
C ARG A 88 -6.15 -22.24 7.83
N ASP A 89 -6.88 -23.34 7.96
CA ASP A 89 -6.31 -24.68 8.05
C ASP A 89 -6.35 -25.44 6.71
N LEU A 90 -5.76 -26.65 6.68
CA LEU A 90 -5.74 -27.51 5.50
C LEU A 90 -7.11 -28.13 5.15
N ALA A 91 -8.07 -28.08 6.07
CA ALA A 91 -9.44 -28.54 5.86
C ALA A 91 -10.35 -27.41 5.33
N ASP A 92 -9.76 -26.28 4.93
CA ASP A 92 -10.44 -25.09 4.41
C ASP A 92 -11.31 -24.34 5.43
N ASN A 93 -11.08 -24.57 6.73
CA ASN A 93 -11.71 -23.75 7.77
C ASN A 93 -11.01 -22.40 7.84
N VAL A 94 -11.78 -21.32 7.98
CA VAL A 94 -11.28 -19.95 8.10
C VAL A 94 -11.85 -19.31 9.35
N VAL A 95 -11.00 -18.66 10.14
CA VAL A 95 -11.40 -17.85 11.29
C VAL A 95 -10.78 -16.46 11.23
N ILE A 96 -11.57 -15.45 11.62
CA ILE A 96 -11.08 -14.11 11.90
C ILE A 96 -10.75 -14.06 13.39
N ILE A 97 -9.48 -13.91 13.72
CA ILE A 97 -8.98 -13.91 15.10
C ILE A 97 -9.17 -12.53 15.73
N CYS A 98 -8.86 -11.48 14.98
CA CYS A 98 -8.93 -10.11 15.45
C CYS A 98 -9.31 -9.19 14.29
N SER A 99 -10.07 -8.14 14.61
CA SER A 99 -10.24 -6.98 13.73
C SER A 99 -9.63 -5.77 14.43
N ILE A 100 -8.86 -5.00 13.69
CA ILE A 100 -8.15 -3.83 14.19
C ILE A 100 -8.56 -2.64 13.33
N GLU A 101 -8.88 -1.52 13.99
CA GLU A 101 -9.14 -0.23 13.35
C GLU A 101 -8.03 0.75 13.74
N ASN A 102 -7.45 1.40 12.73
CA ASN A 102 -6.47 2.47 12.98
C ASN A 102 -7.22 3.75 13.34
N ILE A 103 -6.81 4.39 14.43
CA ILE A 103 -7.29 5.74 14.79
C ILE A 103 -6.68 6.76 13.84
N ASP A 104 -5.39 6.59 13.53
CA ASP A 104 -4.71 7.37 12.51
C ASP A 104 -5.12 6.87 11.11
N PRO A 105 -5.53 7.76 10.18
CA PRO A 105 -6.01 7.34 8.87
C PRO A 105 -4.87 6.90 7.95
N MET A 106 -5.25 6.26 6.83
CA MET A 106 -4.36 5.91 5.72
C MET A 106 -3.40 7.06 5.39
N GLY A 107 -2.10 6.74 5.37
CA GLY A 107 -1.02 7.70 5.19
C GLY A 107 -0.03 7.71 6.36
N VAL A 108 -0.45 7.23 7.53
CA VAL A 108 0.44 6.84 8.64
C VAL A 108 0.62 5.33 8.59
N HIS A 109 1.86 4.84 8.69
CA HIS A 109 2.10 3.41 8.69
C HIS A 109 1.51 2.78 9.96
N THR A 110 0.76 1.67 9.86
CA THR A 110 0.13 1.03 11.01
C THR A 110 1.03 0.86 12.23
N GLY A 111 2.29 0.46 12.02
CA GLY A 111 3.26 0.28 13.11
C GLY A 111 3.57 1.56 13.91
N ASP A 112 3.27 2.73 13.33
CA ASP A 112 3.38 4.05 13.94
C ASP A 112 2.01 4.63 14.35
N SER A 113 0.90 3.97 13.98
CA SER A 113 -0.47 4.39 14.26
C SER A 113 -0.95 3.91 15.63
N ILE A 114 -1.84 4.69 16.26
CA ILE A 114 -2.65 4.20 17.38
C ILE A 114 -3.76 3.31 16.80
N THR A 115 -3.92 2.11 17.34
CA THR A 115 -4.92 1.14 16.87
C THR A 115 -5.79 0.61 18.02
N VAL A 116 -6.99 0.14 17.68
CA VAL A 116 -7.94 -0.45 18.63
C VAL A 116 -8.45 -1.80 18.13
N ALA A 117 -8.68 -2.71 19.08
CA ALA A 117 -9.29 -4.02 18.83
C ALA A 117 -10.46 -4.25 19.81
N PRO A 118 -11.67 -4.63 19.35
CA PRO A 118 -12.04 -4.84 17.96
C PRO A 118 -12.22 -3.52 17.19
N ALA A 119 -12.40 -3.61 15.86
CA ALA A 119 -12.87 -2.48 15.07
C ALA A 119 -14.22 -1.95 15.63
N GLN A 120 -14.37 -0.62 15.67
CA GLN A 120 -15.49 0.06 16.30
C GLN A 120 -16.55 0.51 15.29
N ASN A 121 -16.13 1.07 14.15
CA ASN A 121 -17.04 1.68 13.18
C ASN A 121 -16.74 1.17 11.77
N PHE A 122 -17.53 0.23 11.23
CA PHE A 122 -17.40 -0.26 9.84
C PHE A 122 -18.10 0.63 8.79
N ASP A 123 -18.60 1.79 9.20
CA ASP A 123 -19.31 2.76 8.34
C ASP A 123 -18.39 3.48 7.35
#